data_AF-A0A812TVW9-F1
#
_entry.id   AF-A0A812TVW9-F1
#
_cell.length_a   1.000
_cell.length_b   1.000
_cell.length_c   1.000
_cell.angle_alpha   90.00
_cell.angle_beta   90.00
_cell.angle_gamma   90.00
#
_symmetry.space_group_name_H-M   'P 1'
#
loop_
_entity.id
_entity.type
_entity.pdbx_description
1 polymer ?
#
loop_
_entity_poly.entity_id
_entity_poly.type
_entity_poly.pdbx_seq_one_letter_code
_entity_poly.pdbx_strand_id
1 'polypeptide(L)'
;MQGFQTGGFVGPQRGSSAALSLIVGSPLCPLARAWKTMPGKFNPLISGPAHGLEESGSSGKGALLRRGETGHYGSCTPLLEGGMLMGSGSVLGCFLGAACCLGDGDVSSEKVLRQGSRRTWLALGELMEDLQLLVNDAVTDALRLLTHAAAALQTLQTCPLLKRFEGKPLHDAVPMVSVVMMMGTLYFVFFLCCLRNASTCNLSLQMSYTFHVSFMMALASYHQAVVTDPGRVPDSWKEGPGTKERVARMISERKKSTGDMRFCSKEMKYKPDRAHFCSSTQRNVLRMDHYCPWMGNCIGFANYKYFLLFLLYAVISTNSVCWVSVSAVWSGMLVPGTAAVVLESLALSGLLGLCLTPFLAFHVWMLCKNMTTIEFCEQSGQGEYSSRYDLGVWANIQSVLGRNVLVWLLPIYSTPGDGLKWQQNQRKVIENSKKAARPERP
;
A
#
# COMPACT_ATOMS: atom_id res chain seq x y z
N MET A 1 61.18 -20.06 -60.88
CA MET A 1 60.23 -21.20 -60.96
C MET A 1 58.82 -20.67 -60.65
N GLN A 2 57.77 -21.42 -61.00
CA GLN A 2 56.35 -20.98 -61.02
C GLN A 2 55.89 -20.39 -59.66
N GLY A 3 55.02 -19.37 -59.57
CA GLY A 3 53.56 -19.37 -59.84
C GLY A 3 52.81 -19.82 -58.56
N PHE A 4 51.76 -19.20 -58.01
CA PHE A 4 50.70 -18.23 -58.42
C PHE A 4 50.45 -17.20 -57.27
N GLN A 5 50.16 -15.91 -57.51
CA GLN A 5 48.82 -15.24 -57.50
C GLN A 5 47.84 -15.66 -56.36
N THR A 6 47.11 -14.82 -55.60
CA THR A 6 46.94 -13.35 -55.36
C THR A 6 46.01 -13.19 -54.10
N GLY A 7 45.82 -12.07 -53.38
CA GLY A 7 46.37 -10.69 -53.38
C GLY A 7 45.44 -9.70 -52.61
N GLY A 8 46.00 -8.70 -51.89
CA GLY A 8 45.25 -7.69 -51.07
C GLY A 8 45.06 -8.08 -49.59
N PHE A 9 45.39 -7.33 -48.51
CA PHE A 9 45.42 -5.87 -48.23
C PHE A 9 44.05 -5.20 -48.54
N VAL A 10 43.35 -4.46 -47.67
CA VAL A 10 43.72 -3.55 -46.54
C VAL A 10 42.59 -3.50 -45.48
N GLY A 11 42.88 -3.26 -44.18
CA GLY A 11 41.91 -2.80 -43.15
C GLY A 11 42.27 -1.37 -42.65
N PRO A 12 41.77 -0.82 -41.52
CA PRO A 12 40.75 -1.31 -40.57
C PRO A 12 39.70 -0.23 -40.12
N GLN A 13 38.80 -0.58 -39.18
CA GLN A 13 38.31 0.22 -38.01
C GLN A 13 36.79 0.21 -37.72
N ARG A 14 36.48 0.14 -36.40
CA ARG A 14 35.24 0.42 -35.65
C ARG A 14 34.05 -0.55 -35.80
N GLY A 15 33.54 -1.05 -34.67
CA GLY A 15 32.34 -1.90 -34.64
C GLY A 15 31.89 -2.46 -33.27
N SER A 16 32.01 -1.70 -32.17
CA SER A 16 31.51 -2.17 -30.85
C SER A 16 29.99 -2.03 -30.69
N SER A 17 29.20 -3.01 -31.13
CA SER A 17 27.82 -3.31 -30.65
C SER A 17 27.20 -4.49 -31.39
N ALA A 18 27.22 -5.69 -30.80
CA ALA A 18 26.61 -6.89 -31.42
C ALA A 18 25.90 -7.83 -30.41
N ALA A 19 25.47 -7.30 -29.25
CA ALA A 19 24.88 -8.10 -28.15
C ALA A 19 23.40 -7.73 -27.81
N LEU A 20 22.75 -6.86 -28.60
CA LEU A 20 21.46 -6.25 -28.23
C LEU A 20 20.32 -6.46 -29.26
N SER A 21 20.57 -7.19 -30.34
CA SER A 21 19.63 -7.29 -31.49
C SER A 21 18.72 -8.54 -31.50
N LEU A 22 18.81 -9.44 -30.51
CA LEU A 22 18.10 -10.73 -30.51
C LEU A 22 16.82 -10.78 -29.65
N ILE A 23 16.37 -9.67 -29.06
CA ILE A 23 15.18 -9.63 -28.17
C ILE A 23 13.95 -8.95 -28.83
N VAL A 24 14.10 -8.28 -29.97
CA VAL A 24 13.08 -7.33 -30.50
C VAL A 24 12.17 -7.93 -31.58
N GLY A 25 12.34 -9.21 -31.97
CA GLY A 25 11.70 -9.78 -33.16
C GLY A 25 10.91 -11.07 -32.94
N SER A 26 9.77 -11.04 -32.23
CA SER A 26 8.75 -12.11 -32.31
C SER A 26 7.36 -11.65 -31.83
N PRO A 27 6.24 -12.04 -32.49
CA PRO A 27 4.90 -11.54 -32.19
C PRO A 27 4.19 -12.35 -31.09
N LEU A 28 4.59 -12.18 -29.83
CA LEU A 28 3.96 -12.85 -28.69
C LEU A 28 3.06 -11.92 -27.88
N CYS A 29 1.78 -11.82 -28.26
CA CYS A 29 0.72 -11.46 -27.31
C CYS A 29 -0.65 -12.07 -27.63
N PRO A 30 -0.86 -13.37 -27.37
CA PRO A 30 -2.20 -13.97 -27.34
C PRO A 30 -3.09 -13.36 -26.23
N LEU A 31 -2.49 -12.96 -25.11
CA LEU A 31 -3.19 -12.45 -23.92
C LEU A 31 -3.96 -11.14 -24.15
N ALA A 32 -3.41 -10.21 -24.96
CA ALA A 32 -4.11 -8.97 -25.32
C ALA A 32 -5.38 -9.21 -26.17
N ARG A 33 -5.49 -10.39 -26.81
CA ARG A 33 -6.68 -10.78 -27.57
C ARG A 33 -7.73 -11.43 -26.65
N ALA A 34 -7.30 -12.25 -25.68
CA ALA A 34 -8.17 -12.88 -24.69
C ALA A 34 -8.89 -11.88 -23.75
N TRP A 35 -8.26 -10.75 -23.40
CA TRP A 35 -8.91 -9.71 -22.58
C TRP A 35 -10.11 -9.05 -23.29
N LYS A 36 -10.13 -9.01 -24.63
CA LYS A 36 -11.25 -8.44 -25.40
C LYS A 36 -12.44 -9.38 -25.54
N THR A 37 -12.33 -10.65 -25.15
CA THR A 37 -13.34 -11.69 -25.40
C THR A 37 -14.06 -12.19 -24.15
N MET A 38 -13.84 -11.63 -22.97
CA MET A 38 -14.62 -11.97 -21.77
C MET A 38 -16.00 -11.30 -21.78
N PRO A 39 -17.12 -12.05 -21.79
CA PRO A 39 -18.46 -11.48 -21.74
C PRO A 39 -18.83 -11.13 -20.29
N GLY A 40 -18.74 -9.84 -19.95
CA GLY A 40 -19.00 -9.32 -18.60
C GLY A 40 -19.77 -8.00 -18.60
N LYS A 41 -20.92 -7.96 -19.30
CA LYS A 41 -21.81 -6.77 -19.26
C LYS A 41 -22.68 -6.79 -18.00
N PHE A 42 -22.29 -6.05 -16.97
CA PHE A 42 -23.24 -5.55 -15.97
C PHE A 42 -23.59 -4.10 -16.33
N ASN A 43 -24.80 -3.93 -16.85
CA ASN A 43 -25.35 -2.64 -17.29
C ASN A 43 -26.65 -2.40 -16.52
N PRO A 44 -26.64 -1.66 -15.39
CA PRO A 44 -27.87 -1.33 -14.68
C PRO A 44 -28.67 -0.31 -15.49
N LEU A 45 -29.69 -0.80 -16.19
CA LEU A 45 -30.76 0.03 -16.71
C LEU A 45 -31.46 0.71 -15.52
N ILE A 46 -31.51 2.05 -15.53
CA ILE A 46 -32.48 2.80 -14.74
C ILE A 46 -33.37 3.55 -15.73
N SER A 47 -34.48 2.90 -16.07
CA SER A 47 -35.69 3.57 -16.55
C SER A 47 -36.29 4.37 -15.40
N GLY A 48 -36.25 5.70 -15.46
CA GLY A 48 -37.08 6.54 -14.61
C GLY A 48 -38.50 6.61 -15.17
N PRO A 49 -39.56 6.48 -14.36
CA PRO A 49 -40.89 6.88 -14.78
C PRO A 49 -41.01 8.40 -14.70
N ALA A 50 -41.51 9.01 -15.78
CA ALA A 50 -41.97 10.38 -15.73
C ALA A 50 -43.36 10.43 -15.08
N HIS A 51 -43.57 11.36 -14.16
CA HIS A 51 -44.90 11.91 -13.86
C HIS A 51 -44.80 13.42 -13.83
N GLY A 52 -45.78 14.08 -14.46
CA GLY A 52 -45.77 15.50 -14.72
C GLY A 52 -46.35 16.36 -13.60
N LEU A 53 -46.01 17.64 -13.69
CA LEU A 53 -46.80 18.83 -13.36
C LEU A 53 -48.18 18.61 -12.71
N GLU A 54 -48.38 19.25 -11.56
CA GLU A 54 -49.58 20.06 -11.34
C GLU A 54 -49.26 21.25 -10.40
N GLU A 55 -49.87 22.41 -10.68
CA GLU A 55 -49.69 23.64 -9.89
C GLU A 55 -50.85 23.85 -8.91
N SER A 56 -50.55 24.28 -7.69
CA SER A 56 -51.38 25.15 -6.82
C SER A 56 -50.65 25.35 -5.48
N GLY A 57 -50.82 26.44 -4.73
CA GLY A 57 -51.63 27.63 -4.95
C GLY A 57 -52.30 28.06 -3.63
N SER A 58 -51.95 29.26 -3.11
CA SER A 58 -52.52 29.87 -1.88
C SER A 58 -52.11 29.19 -0.54
N SER A 59 -52.36 29.72 0.66
CA SER A 59 -52.39 31.11 1.21
C SER A 59 -52.78 31.02 2.72
N GLY A 60 -52.40 32.01 3.54
CA GLY A 60 -52.86 32.16 4.94
C GLY A 60 -51.93 31.50 5.97
N LYS A 61 -51.36 32.22 6.95
CA LYS A 61 -51.96 32.98 8.09
C LYS A 61 -52.41 32.09 9.27
N GLY A 62 -51.82 32.33 10.45
CA GLY A 62 -52.63 32.48 11.67
C GLY A 62 -52.23 31.69 12.92
N ALA A 63 -51.86 32.44 13.98
CA ALA A 63 -51.96 32.17 15.42
C ALA A 63 -51.19 30.97 16.04
N LEU A 64 -50.51 31.07 17.21
CA LEU A 64 -50.77 31.66 18.55
C LEU A 64 -51.69 30.83 19.46
N LEU A 65 -51.12 30.35 20.58
CA LEU A 65 -51.63 30.07 21.96
C LEU A 65 -50.63 29.07 22.60
N ARG A 66 -49.87 29.25 23.70
CA ARG A 66 -49.88 30.04 24.96
C ARG A 66 -50.71 29.45 26.14
N ARG A 67 -50.11 29.50 27.34
CA ARG A 67 -50.50 28.99 28.70
C ARG A 67 -50.25 27.50 28.98
N GLY A 68 -49.84 27.07 30.18
CA GLY A 68 -49.46 27.76 31.46
C GLY A 68 -48.73 26.76 32.40
N GLU A 69 -47.80 27.17 33.28
CA GLU A 69 -48.02 27.47 34.72
C GLU A 69 -48.56 26.26 35.55
N THR A 70 -48.01 25.77 36.67
CA THR A 70 -46.98 26.16 37.69
C THR A 70 -46.24 24.87 38.21
N GLY A 71 -45.32 24.81 39.20
CA GLY A 71 -44.92 25.71 40.29
C GLY A 71 -43.64 25.27 41.07
N HIS A 72 -43.53 25.69 42.34
CA HIS A 72 -42.28 25.86 43.14
C HIS A 72 -41.68 24.65 43.91
N TYR A 73 -40.49 24.93 44.49
CA TYR A 73 -39.69 24.25 45.54
C TYR A 73 -38.63 23.26 45.02
N GLY A 74 -37.40 23.20 45.52
CA GLY A 74 -36.70 23.83 46.65
C GLY A 74 -35.28 23.22 46.73
N SER A 75 -34.34 23.87 47.40
CA SER A 75 -32.91 23.48 47.38
C SER A 75 -32.57 22.21 48.17
N CYS A 76 -31.59 21.41 47.69
CA CYS A 76 -30.55 20.81 48.54
C CYS A 76 -29.35 20.26 47.75
N THR A 77 -28.14 20.61 48.18
CA THR A 77 -26.86 20.00 47.76
C THR A 77 -26.54 18.74 48.57
N PRO A 78 -25.72 17.85 48.02
CA PRO A 78 -24.45 17.47 48.66
C PRO A 78 -23.28 17.70 47.67
N LEU A 79 -22.12 18.30 47.99
CA LEU A 79 -21.25 18.17 49.16
C LEU A 79 -20.79 16.73 49.45
N LEU A 80 -19.73 16.34 48.74
CA LEU A 80 -18.79 15.28 49.13
C LEU A 80 -17.36 15.78 48.87
N GLU A 81 -16.82 16.50 49.86
CA GLU A 81 -15.40 16.86 49.92
C GLU A 81 -14.55 15.69 50.42
N GLY A 82 -13.24 15.73 50.11
CA GLY A 82 -12.22 15.39 51.11
C GLY A 82 -12.07 13.92 51.54
N GLY A 83 -11.88 12.99 50.59
CA GLY A 83 -11.35 11.66 50.89
C GLY A 83 -9.82 11.69 51.10
N MET A 84 -9.35 11.95 52.33
CA MET A 84 -7.91 11.88 52.66
C MET A 84 -7.33 10.48 52.44
N LEU A 85 -6.02 10.45 52.15
CA LEU A 85 -5.15 9.28 52.29
C LEU A 85 -5.19 8.75 53.74
N MET A 86 -6.10 7.81 54.02
CA MET A 86 -6.06 6.99 55.24
C MET A 86 -5.07 5.85 55.00
N GLY A 87 -3.92 5.94 55.67
CA GLY A 87 -2.79 5.04 55.44
C GLY A 87 -3.05 3.59 55.85
N SER A 88 -2.21 2.71 55.30
CA SER A 88 -1.93 1.37 55.78
C SER A 88 -1.73 1.34 57.30
N GLY A 89 -2.71 0.84 58.05
CA GLY A 89 -2.61 0.80 59.52
C GLY A 89 -3.77 0.19 60.31
N SER A 90 -4.89 -0.18 59.69
CA SER A 90 -6.13 -0.57 60.42
C SER A 90 -6.44 -2.07 60.48
N VAL A 91 -5.77 -2.94 59.71
CA VAL A 91 -6.04 -4.39 59.73
C VAL A 91 -5.30 -5.09 60.89
N LEU A 92 -4.08 -4.65 61.21
CA LEU A 92 -3.27 -5.24 62.30
C LEU A 92 -3.73 -4.80 63.70
N GLY A 93 -4.39 -3.64 63.82
CA GLY A 93 -4.85 -3.09 65.10
C GLY A 93 -6.02 -3.86 65.74
N CYS A 94 -6.86 -4.52 64.94
CA CYS A 94 -8.08 -5.17 65.43
C CYS A 94 -7.85 -6.53 66.14
N PHE A 95 -6.69 -7.16 65.97
CA PHE A 95 -6.40 -8.48 66.58
C PHE A 95 -5.63 -8.42 67.91
N LEU A 96 -5.05 -7.28 68.28
CA LEU A 96 -4.30 -7.14 69.54
C LEU A 96 -5.19 -6.87 70.77
N GLY A 97 -6.49 -6.59 70.58
CA GLY A 97 -7.43 -6.29 71.67
C GLY A 97 -8.01 -7.49 72.44
N ALA A 98 -7.82 -8.72 71.95
CA ALA A 98 -8.54 -9.90 72.44
C ALA A 98 -7.77 -10.80 73.45
N ALA A 99 -6.57 -10.40 73.87
CA ALA A 99 -5.65 -11.24 74.66
C ALA A 99 -5.42 -10.72 76.11
N CYS A 100 -6.44 -10.14 76.74
CA CYS A 100 -6.37 -9.62 78.12
C CYS A 100 -7.61 -9.98 78.96
N CYS A 101 -8.00 -11.26 78.96
CA CYS A 101 -8.89 -11.86 79.95
C CYS A 101 -8.73 -13.38 79.93
N LEU A 102 -7.94 -13.94 80.86
CA LEU A 102 -8.04 -15.27 81.49
C LEU A 102 -6.82 -15.44 82.41
N GLY A 103 -7.02 -15.93 83.64
CA GLY A 103 -6.04 -15.85 84.73
C GLY A 103 -5.29 -17.14 85.04
N ASP A 104 -4.26 -16.99 85.88
CA ASP A 104 -3.55 -17.99 86.71
C ASP A 104 -3.25 -19.36 86.08
N GLY A 105 -2.10 -19.43 85.40
CA GLY A 105 -1.48 -20.70 84.98
C GLY A 105 -0.01 -20.56 84.58
N ASP A 106 0.89 -20.93 85.50
CA ASP A 106 2.33 -21.23 85.30
C ASP A 106 3.16 -20.30 84.37
N VAL A 107 3.94 -19.41 85.01
CA VAL A 107 4.75 -18.33 84.41
C VAL A 107 5.85 -18.82 83.44
N SER A 108 6.21 -20.11 83.47
CA SER A 108 7.15 -20.72 82.52
C SER A 108 6.49 -21.00 81.16
N SER A 109 5.32 -21.64 81.21
CA SER A 109 4.56 -22.13 80.06
C SER A 109 3.96 -20.99 79.23
N GLU A 110 3.46 -19.95 79.90
CA GLU A 110 2.82 -18.80 79.25
C GLU A 110 3.79 -17.98 78.39
N LYS A 111 5.06 -17.85 78.81
CA LYS A 111 6.09 -17.12 78.04
C LYS A 111 6.44 -17.81 76.72
N VAL A 112 6.50 -19.15 76.73
CA VAL A 112 6.77 -19.95 75.53
C VAL A 112 5.59 -19.87 74.55
N LEU A 113 4.36 -19.94 75.04
CA LEU A 113 3.15 -19.77 74.21
C LEU A 113 3.03 -18.36 73.63
N ARG A 114 3.32 -17.31 74.42
CA ARG A 114 3.36 -15.92 73.93
C ARG A 114 4.49 -15.68 72.91
N GLN A 115 5.67 -16.29 73.08
CA GLN A 115 6.75 -16.23 72.07
C GLN A 115 6.41 -16.99 70.80
N GLY A 116 5.82 -18.20 70.91
CA GLY A 116 5.34 -18.97 69.78
C GLY A 116 4.32 -18.18 68.96
N SER A 117 3.26 -17.72 69.62
CA SER A 117 2.22 -16.87 69.00
C SER A 117 2.80 -15.62 68.33
N ARG A 118 3.72 -14.90 68.99
CA ARG A 118 4.36 -13.70 68.41
C ARG A 118 5.17 -14.02 67.15
N ARG A 119 5.84 -15.17 67.08
CA ARG A 119 6.53 -15.63 65.84
C ARG A 119 5.52 -15.97 64.74
N THR A 120 4.42 -16.64 65.07
CA THR A 120 3.36 -16.93 64.09
C THR A 120 2.74 -15.65 63.54
N TRP A 121 2.45 -14.65 64.38
CA TRP A 121 1.90 -13.36 63.95
C TRP A 121 2.87 -12.55 63.09
N LEU A 122 4.18 -12.58 63.38
CA LEU A 122 5.19 -11.93 62.53
C LEU A 122 5.29 -12.60 61.16
N ALA A 123 5.36 -13.95 61.11
CA ALA A 123 5.38 -14.69 59.86
C ALA A 123 4.08 -14.51 59.04
N LEU A 124 2.93 -14.35 59.70
CA LEU A 124 1.66 -14.03 59.03
C LEU A 124 1.68 -12.60 58.45
N GLY A 125 2.31 -11.65 59.16
CA GLY A 125 2.51 -10.28 58.68
C GLY A 125 3.41 -10.21 57.45
N GLU A 126 4.58 -10.86 57.51
CA GLU A 126 5.50 -11.00 56.36
C GLU A 126 4.80 -11.63 55.15
N LEU A 127 4.05 -12.73 55.35
CA LEU A 127 3.27 -13.38 54.30
C LEU A 127 2.18 -12.46 53.71
N MET A 128 1.54 -11.62 54.53
CA MET A 128 0.55 -10.65 54.06
C MET A 128 1.18 -9.50 53.27
N GLU A 129 2.35 -9.00 53.68
CA GLU A 129 3.11 -7.98 52.94
C GLU A 129 3.60 -8.53 51.60
N ASP A 130 4.18 -9.74 51.57
CA ASP A 130 4.60 -10.44 50.34
C ASP A 130 3.43 -10.68 49.39
N LEU A 131 2.28 -11.14 49.91
CA LEU A 131 1.07 -11.35 49.11
C LEU A 131 0.53 -10.02 48.55
N GLN A 132 0.58 -8.94 49.34
CA GLN A 132 0.13 -7.62 48.91
C GLN A 132 1.08 -7.00 47.87
N LEU A 133 2.40 -7.22 47.99
CA LEU A 133 3.39 -6.89 46.96
C LEU A 133 3.13 -7.67 45.66
N LEU A 134 2.94 -8.98 45.74
CA LEU A 134 2.66 -9.84 44.59
C LEU A 134 1.37 -9.42 43.85
N VAL A 135 0.31 -9.06 44.59
CA VAL A 135 -0.93 -8.55 44.01
C VAL A 135 -0.71 -7.18 43.37
N ASN A 136 0.03 -6.26 44.01
CA ASN A 136 0.32 -4.94 43.46
C ASN A 136 1.16 -5.02 42.18
N ASP A 137 2.16 -5.89 42.12
CA ASP A 137 2.98 -6.11 40.92
C ASP A 137 2.13 -6.72 39.79
N ALA A 138 1.32 -7.74 40.07
CA ALA A 138 0.42 -8.34 39.09
C ALA A 138 -0.61 -7.32 38.54
N VAL A 139 -1.16 -6.45 39.39
CA VAL A 139 -2.06 -5.35 38.96
C VAL A 139 -1.30 -4.31 38.12
N THR A 140 -0.07 -3.96 38.52
CA THR A 140 0.78 -3.00 37.79
C THR A 140 1.13 -3.53 36.40
N ASP A 141 1.50 -4.79 36.27
CA ASP A 141 1.80 -5.41 34.98
C ASP A 141 0.55 -5.61 34.12
N ALA A 142 -0.62 -5.91 34.71
CA ALA A 142 -1.89 -5.90 33.98
C ALA A 142 -2.23 -4.50 33.42
N LEU A 143 -2.03 -3.43 34.21
CA LEU A 143 -2.23 -2.04 33.78
C LEU A 143 -1.22 -1.61 32.69
N ARG A 144 0.04 -2.07 32.77
CA ARG A 144 1.03 -1.92 31.69
C ARG A 144 0.56 -2.63 30.43
N LEU A 145 0.12 -3.88 30.52
CA LEU A 145 -0.35 -4.64 29.36
C LEU A 145 -1.54 -3.95 28.67
N LEU A 146 -2.50 -3.45 29.45
CA LEU A 146 -3.67 -2.70 28.96
C LEU A 146 -3.30 -1.37 28.32
N THR A 147 -2.37 -0.60 28.89
CA THR A 147 -1.91 0.68 28.31
C THR A 147 -1.10 0.47 27.03
N HIS A 148 -0.26 -0.56 26.97
CA HIS A 148 0.43 -0.98 25.74
C HIS A 148 -0.57 -1.44 24.65
N ALA A 149 -1.60 -2.20 25.01
CA ALA A 149 -2.66 -2.62 24.09
C ALA A 149 -3.48 -1.44 23.57
N ALA A 150 -3.83 -0.46 24.43
CA ALA A 150 -4.51 0.76 24.03
C ALA A 150 -3.67 1.63 23.08
N ALA A 151 -2.37 1.79 23.38
CA ALA A 151 -1.44 2.49 22.50
C ALA A 151 -1.32 1.80 21.14
N ALA A 152 -1.20 0.46 21.12
CA ALA A 152 -1.17 -0.32 19.89
C ALA A 152 -2.47 -0.18 19.08
N LEU A 153 -3.65 -0.20 19.74
CA LEU A 153 -4.94 0.00 19.08
C LEU A 153 -5.06 1.40 18.48
N GLN A 154 -4.58 2.44 19.17
CA GLN A 154 -4.57 3.81 18.65
C GLN A 154 -3.55 4.00 17.51
N THR A 155 -2.41 3.30 17.55
CA THR A 155 -1.47 3.20 16.41
C THR A 155 -2.11 2.50 15.20
N LEU A 156 -2.89 1.43 15.41
CA LEU A 156 -3.65 0.76 14.35
C LEU A 156 -4.72 1.68 13.76
N GLN A 157 -5.54 2.35 14.58
CA GLN A 157 -6.56 3.30 14.11
C GLN A 157 -5.98 4.50 13.34
N THR A 158 -4.75 4.92 13.66
CA THR A 158 -4.06 6.00 12.94
C THR A 158 -3.28 5.53 11.72
N CYS A 159 -3.10 4.22 11.53
CA CYS A 159 -2.32 3.63 10.44
C CYS A 159 -2.91 3.99 9.05
N PRO A 160 -2.13 4.63 8.15
CA PRO A 160 -2.59 5.00 6.81
C PRO A 160 -3.11 3.82 5.97
N LEU A 161 -2.57 2.62 6.22
CA LEU A 161 -3.01 1.40 5.56
C LEU A 161 -4.44 1.03 5.97
N LEU A 162 -4.79 1.07 7.26
CA LEU A 162 -6.13 0.70 7.73
C LEU A 162 -7.21 1.70 7.27
N LYS A 163 -6.88 3.00 7.23
CA LYS A 163 -7.74 4.04 6.63
C LYS A 163 -8.04 3.81 5.14
N ARG A 164 -7.28 2.96 4.43
CA ARG A 164 -7.55 2.61 3.03
C ARG A 164 -8.70 1.62 2.85
N PHE A 165 -9.01 0.86 3.90
CA PHE A 165 -10.08 -0.14 3.96
C PHE A 165 -11.32 0.36 4.71
N GLU A 166 -11.19 1.40 5.53
CA GLU A 166 -12.29 2.05 6.24
C GLU A 166 -13.45 2.41 5.29
N GLY A 167 -14.67 1.97 5.64
CA GLY A 167 -15.88 2.21 4.87
C GLY A 167 -16.00 1.47 3.52
N LYS A 168 -15.03 0.62 3.14
CA LYS A 168 -15.10 -0.17 1.90
C LYS A 168 -15.65 -1.58 2.12
N PRO A 169 -16.32 -2.17 1.11
CA PRO A 169 -16.72 -3.57 1.18
C PRO A 169 -15.50 -4.50 1.17
N LEU A 170 -15.58 -5.61 1.89
CA LEU A 170 -14.46 -6.55 2.07
C LEU A 170 -13.85 -7.06 0.75
N HIS A 171 -14.65 -7.17 -0.33
CA HIS A 171 -14.14 -7.62 -1.63
C HIS A 171 -13.11 -6.67 -2.25
N ASP A 172 -13.14 -5.37 -1.94
CA ASP A 172 -12.10 -4.42 -2.36
C ASP A 172 -10.77 -4.67 -1.62
N ALA A 173 -10.82 -5.32 -0.44
CA ALA A 173 -9.65 -5.65 0.36
C ALA A 173 -8.94 -6.93 -0.12
N VAL A 174 -9.71 -7.89 -0.64
CA VAL A 174 -9.24 -9.24 -1.00
C VAL A 174 -7.95 -9.23 -1.84
N PRO A 175 -7.81 -8.46 -2.94
CA PRO A 175 -6.59 -8.49 -3.74
C PRO A 175 -5.33 -8.06 -2.97
N MET A 176 -5.45 -7.09 -2.06
CA MET A 176 -4.31 -6.64 -1.23
C MET A 176 -3.96 -7.68 -0.17
N VAL A 177 -4.96 -8.26 0.50
CA VAL A 177 -4.77 -9.35 1.46
C VAL A 177 -4.11 -10.55 0.79
N SER A 178 -4.53 -10.91 -0.43
CA SER A 178 -3.89 -11.96 -1.22
C SER A 178 -2.41 -11.68 -1.50
N VAL A 179 -2.03 -10.44 -1.86
CA VAL A 179 -0.60 -10.10 -2.07
C VAL A 179 0.19 -10.29 -0.77
N VAL A 180 -0.32 -9.79 0.36
CA VAL A 180 0.37 -9.94 1.66
C VAL A 180 0.49 -11.42 2.06
N MET A 181 -0.55 -12.23 1.87
CA MET A 181 -0.50 -13.68 2.08
C MET A 181 0.54 -14.35 1.18
N MET A 182 0.56 -14.03 -0.12
CA MET A 182 1.52 -14.59 -1.08
C MET A 182 2.96 -14.22 -0.71
N MET A 183 3.22 -12.98 -0.29
CA MET A 183 4.53 -12.57 0.24
C MET A 183 4.91 -13.37 1.50
N GLY A 184 3.98 -13.56 2.43
CA GLY A 184 4.19 -14.39 3.63
C GLY A 184 4.55 -15.85 3.30
N THR A 185 3.80 -16.48 2.40
CA THR A 185 4.07 -17.86 1.93
C THR A 185 5.44 -17.98 1.27
N LEU A 186 5.80 -17.04 0.39
CA LEU A 186 7.11 -17.02 -0.28
C LEU A 186 8.26 -16.88 0.72
N TYR A 187 8.12 -16.04 1.75
CA TYR A 187 9.11 -15.89 2.82
C TYR A 187 9.26 -17.16 3.66
N PHE A 188 8.14 -17.77 4.07
CA PHE A 188 8.14 -19.00 4.86
C PHE A 188 8.83 -20.14 4.12
N VAL A 189 8.53 -20.33 2.83
CA VAL A 189 9.14 -21.40 2.02
C VAL A 189 10.61 -21.13 1.75
N PHE A 190 11.00 -19.88 1.48
CA PHE A 190 12.42 -19.53 1.33
C PHE A 190 13.21 -19.93 2.58
N PHE A 191 12.68 -19.61 3.76
CA PHE A 191 13.28 -19.96 5.04
C PHE A 191 13.39 -21.48 5.24
N LEU A 192 12.33 -22.26 4.97
CA LEU A 192 12.36 -23.72 5.06
C LEU A 192 13.47 -24.34 4.18
N CYS A 193 13.56 -23.93 2.92
CA CYS A 193 14.57 -24.44 1.99
C CYS A 193 15.99 -23.99 2.38
N CYS A 194 16.16 -22.74 2.85
CA CYS A 194 17.45 -22.23 3.30
C CYS A 194 17.93 -22.88 4.60
N LEU A 195 17.04 -23.20 5.56
CA LEU A 195 17.43 -23.90 6.81
C LEU A 195 18.14 -25.24 6.53
N ARG A 196 17.66 -26.00 5.55
CA ARG A 196 18.25 -27.29 5.18
C ARG A 196 19.50 -27.14 4.30
N ASN A 197 19.56 -26.10 3.46
CA ASN A 197 20.70 -25.80 2.59
C ASN A 197 21.83 -25.00 3.26
N ALA A 198 21.61 -24.45 4.46
CA ALA A 198 22.60 -23.65 5.19
C ALA A 198 23.89 -24.44 5.53
N SER A 199 23.79 -25.77 5.65
CA SER A 199 24.93 -26.65 5.96
C SER A 199 25.79 -27.03 4.74
N THR A 200 25.41 -26.67 3.51
CA THR A 200 26.05 -27.22 2.30
C THR A 200 26.66 -26.22 1.32
N CYS A 201 26.40 -24.91 1.36
CA CYS A 201 27.00 -23.97 0.39
C CYS A 201 27.07 -22.48 0.77
N ASN A 202 28.19 -21.83 0.40
CA ASN A 202 28.34 -20.36 0.41
C ASN A 202 27.29 -19.63 -0.44
N LEU A 203 26.77 -20.30 -1.48
CA LEU A 203 25.67 -19.79 -2.32
C LEU A 203 24.40 -19.49 -1.51
N SER A 204 24.17 -20.23 -0.41
CA SER A 204 23.06 -20.00 0.52
C SER A 204 23.10 -18.60 1.15
N LEU A 205 24.29 -18.10 1.51
CA LEU A 205 24.45 -16.78 2.13
C LEU A 205 24.11 -15.64 1.15
N GLN A 206 24.66 -15.68 -0.07
CA GLN A 206 24.41 -14.64 -1.08
C GLN A 206 22.94 -14.62 -1.54
N MET A 207 22.34 -15.80 -1.72
CA MET A 207 20.92 -15.92 -2.06
C MET A 207 20.04 -15.45 -0.90
N SER A 208 20.39 -15.78 0.35
CA SER A 208 19.70 -15.29 1.54
C SER A 208 19.77 -13.77 1.65
N TYR A 209 20.94 -13.15 1.50
CA TYR A 209 21.08 -11.70 1.51
C TYR A 209 20.26 -11.04 0.39
N THR A 210 20.37 -11.55 -0.84
CA THR A 210 19.61 -11.06 -2.00
C THR A 210 18.11 -11.14 -1.75
N PHE A 211 17.62 -12.27 -1.24
CA PHE A 211 16.21 -12.47 -0.92
C PHE A 211 15.74 -11.54 0.19
N HIS A 212 16.38 -11.51 1.36
CA HIS A 212 15.90 -10.69 2.48
C HIS A 212 15.94 -9.19 2.15
N VAL A 213 16.99 -8.70 1.48
CA VAL A 213 17.05 -7.29 1.04
C VAL A 213 15.95 -7.00 0.02
N SER A 214 15.79 -7.82 -1.03
CA SER A 214 14.74 -7.59 -2.02
C SER A 214 13.33 -7.74 -1.44
N PHE A 215 13.10 -8.67 -0.52
CA PHE A 215 11.81 -8.88 0.14
C PHE A 215 11.41 -7.68 1.03
N MET A 216 12.33 -7.18 1.86
CA MET A 216 12.05 -6.00 2.69
C MET A 216 11.85 -4.74 1.84
N MET A 217 12.58 -4.61 0.73
CA MET A 217 12.40 -3.53 -0.24
C MET A 217 11.09 -3.67 -1.03
N ALA A 218 10.63 -4.90 -1.31
CA ALA A 218 9.32 -5.17 -1.88
C ALA A 218 8.20 -4.78 -0.91
N LEU A 219 8.29 -5.15 0.38
CA LEU A 219 7.33 -4.76 1.41
C LEU A 219 7.23 -3.24 1.55
N ALA A 220 8.38 -2.55 1.66
CA ALA A 220 8.42 -1.10 1.76
C ALA A 220 7.86 -0.42 0.50
N SER A 221 8.19 -0.92 -0.69
CA SER A 221 7.67 -0.40 -1.96
C SER A 221 6.16 -0.65 -2.13
N TYR A 222 5.68 -1.83 -1.72
CA TYR A 222 4.26 -2.19 -1.72
C TYR A 222 3.47 -1.25 -0.80
N HIS A 223 3.91 -1.10 0.45
CA HIS A 223 3.32 -0.18 1.41
C HIS A 223 3.22 1.23 0.82
N GLN A 224 4.32 1.78 0.30
CA GLN A 224 4.33 3.12 -0.27
C GLN A 224 3.42 3.26 -1.50
N ALA A 225 3.32 2.24 -2.37
CA ALA A 225 2.41 2.24 -3.52
C ALA A 225 0.92 2.22 -3.10
N VAL A 226 0.59 1.47 -2.04
CA VAL A 226 -0.77 1.38 -1.47
C VAL A 226 -1.18 2.68 -0.77
N VAL A 227 -0.35 3.23 0.11
CA VAL A 227 -0.74 4.36 0.98
C VAL A 227 -0.53 5.75 0.36
N THR A 228 0.37 5.90 -0.60
CA THR A 228 0.64 7.21 -1.22
C THR A 228 -0.53 7.63 -2.11
N ASP A 229 -1.02 8.87 -1.94
CA ASP A 229 -1.99 9.46 -2.86
C ASP A 229 -1.35 9.56 -4.26
N PRO A 230 -1.92 8.98 -5.32
CA PRO A 230 -1.32 8.96 -6.66
C PRO A 230 -1.14 10.34 -7.33
N GLY A 231 -1.67 11.41 -6.74
CA GLY A 231 -1.60 12.78 -7.23
C GLY A 231 -2.98 13.28 -7.65
N ARG A 232 -3.41 14.42 -7.08
CA ARG A 232 -4.69 15.08 -7.34
C ARG A 232 -4.49 16.35 -8.18
N VAL A 233 -5.45 16.66 -9.05
CA VAL A 233 -5.56 18.01 -9.64
C VAL A 233 -5.98 19.01 -8.52
N PRO A 234 -5.15 19.99 -8.14
CA PRO A 234 -5.45 20.91 -7.04
C PRO A 234 -6.59 21.87 -7.41
N ASP A 235 -7.30 22.40 -6.41
CA ASP A 235 -8.41 23.35 -6.64
C ASP A 235 -7.94 24.71 -7.18
N SER A 236 -6.65 25.03 -7.01
CA SER A 236 -5.99 26.18 -7.64
C SER A 236 -5.74 26.01 -9.15
N TRP A 237 -5.95 24.81 -9.72
CA TRP A 237 -5.81 24.57 -11.14
C TRP A 237 -6.93 25.23 -11.95
N LYS A 238 -6.59 26.36 -12.59
CA LYS A 238 -7.52 27.21 -13.36
C LYS A 238 -7.28 27.18 -14.87
N GLU A 239 -6.41 26.32 -15.40
CA GLU A 239 -6.08 26.36 -16.84
C GLU A 239 -7.29 25.94 -17.70
N GLY A 240 -7.87 26.93 -18.36
CA GLY A 240 -9.09 26.86 -19.13
C GLY A 240 -9.41 28.26 -19.70
N PRO A 241 -10.19 28.38 -20.76
CA PRO A 241 -10.60 29.68 -21.27
C PRO A 241 -11.64 30.30 -20.31
N GLY A 242 -11.35 31.50 -19.82
CA GLY A 242 -11.84 32.03 -18.53
C GLY A 242 -13.31 32.42 -18.36
N THR A 243 -14.29 31.73 -18.97
CA THR A 243 -15.74 31.98 -18.74
C THR A 243 -16.56 30.69 -18.73
N LYS A 244 -17.49 30.57 -17.77
CA LYS A 244 -18.36 29.39 -17.57
C LYS A 244 -19.27 29.12 -18.79
N GLU A 245 -19.73 30.18 -19.45
CA GLU A 245 -20.54 30.14 -20.67
C GLU A 245 -19.76 29.48 -21.83
N ARG A 246 -18.44 29.69 -21.87
CA ARG A 246 -17.55 29.08 -22.86
C ARG A 246 -17.35 27.59 -22.55
N VAL A 247 -17.22 27.22 -21.27
CA VAL A 247 -17.15 25.81 -20.81
C VAL A 247 -18.39 25.02 -21.26
N ALA A 248 -19.60 25.59 -21.12
CA ALA A 248 -20.85 24.95 -21.52
C ALA A 248 -20.89 24.57 -23.02
N ARG A 249 -20.31 25.41 -23.90
CA ARG A 249 -20.16 25.12 -25.34
C ARG A 249 -19.04 24.11 -25.67
N MET A 250 -18.22 23.70 -24.69
CA MET A 250 -17.11 22.76 -24.86
C MET A 250 -17.31 21.42 -24.12
N ILE A 251 -18.55 21.09 -23.78
CA ILE A 251 -18.92 19.84 -23.08
C ILE A 251 -18.64 18.57 -23.91
N SER A 252 -18.41 18.68 -25.22
CA SER A 252 -17.87 17.55 -26.00
C SER A 252 -16.44 17.22 -25.55
N GLU A 253 -16.24 16.00 -25.02
CA GLU A 253 -14.90 15.49 -24.69
C GLU A 253 -14.03 15.50 -25.95
N ARG A 254 -13.22 16.55 -26.12
CA ARG A 254 -12.59 16.82 -27.40
C ARG A 254 -11.52 15.77 -27.70
N LYS A 255 -11.75 15.00 -28.77
CA LYS A 255 -10.84 13.97 -29.27
C LYS A 255 -9.46 14.57 -29.59
N LYS A 256 -8.46 13.69 -29.54
CA LYS A 256 -7.02 13.90 -29.45
C LYS A 256 -6.35 14.65 -30.65
N SER A 257 -7.09 15.23 -31.59
CA SER A 257 -6.55 15.70 -32.89
C SER A 257 -6.20 17.19 -32.98
N THR A 258 -6.78 18.07 -32.16
CA THR A 258 -6.68 19.54 -32.34
C THR A 258 -5.76 20.28 -31.36
N GLY A 259 -5.29 19.63 -30.30
CA GLY A 259 -4.44 20.26 -29.28
C GLY A 259 -5.18 21.09 -28.22
N ASP A 260 -6.52 21.03 -28.19
CA ASP A 260 -7.35 21.74 -27.20
C ASP A 260 -7.26 21.16 -25.78
N MET A 261 -7.57 21.99 -24.79
CA MET A 261 -7.66 21.61 -23.38
C MET A 261 -8.80 20.60 -23.13
N ARG A 262 -8.49 19.52 -22.41
CA ARG A 262 -9.44 18.44 -22.07
C ARG A 262 -10.23 18.81 -20.80
N PHE A 263 -11.55 18.65 -20.79
CA PHE A 263 -12.39 18.90 -19.61
C PHE A 263 -12.81 17.60 -18.90
N CYS A 264 -13.14 17.68 -17.60
CA CYS A 264 -13.76 16.63 -16.81
C CYS A 264 -15.12 17.10 -16.31
N SER A 265 -16.21 16.54 -16.84
CA SER A 265 -17.57 16.83 -16.39
C SER A 265 -17.85 16.40 -14.95
N LYS A 266 -17.17 15.37 -14.44
CA LYS A 266 -17.40 14.83 -13.08
C LYS A 266 -16.81 15.70 -11.97
N GLU A 267 -15.66 16.32 -12.21
CA GLU A 267 -15.05 17.28 -11.26
C GLU A 267 -15.33 18.75 -11.61
N MET A 268 -15.93 19.02 -12.77
CA MET A 268 -16.10 20.35 -13.34
C MET A 268 -14.78 21.14 -13.47
N LYS A 269 -13.69 20.42 -13.79
CA LYS A 269 -12.32 20.97 -13.95
C LYS A 269 -11.72 20.58 -15.28
N TYR A 270 -10.82 21.42 -15.79
CA TYR A 270 -9.93 21.05 -16.89
C TYR A 270 -8.88 20.04 -16.41
N LYS A 271 -8.67 18.98 -17.19
CA LYS A 271 -7.67 17.93 -16.95
C LYS A 271 -6.31 18.47 -17.39
N PRO A 272 -5.28 18.52 -16.51
CA PRO A 272 -3.90 18.74 -16.92
C PRO A 272 -3.45 17.73 -17.99
N ASP A 273 -2.31 18.01 -18.60
CA ASP A 273 -1.64 17.06 -19.48
C ASP A 273 -1.38 15.74 -18.73
N ARG A 274 -1.64 14.60 -19.40
CA ARG A 274 -1.50 13.25 -18.84
C ARG A 274 -2.41 12.92 -17.63
N ALA A 275 -3.27 13.83 -17.19
CA ALA A 275 -4.26 13.53 -16.15
C ALA A 275 -5.50 12.83 -16.74
N HIS A 276 -6.03 11.83 -16.03
CA HIS A 276 -7.25 11.10 -16.43
C HIS A 276 -8.15 10.85 -15.21
N PHE A 277 -9.45 10.72 -15.43
CA PHE A 277 -10.42 10.42 -14.37
C PHE A 277 -10.43 8.93 -14.07
N CYS A 278 -10.11 8.55 -12.83
CA CYS A 278 -10.20 7.18 -12.35
C CYS A 278 -11.55 6.97 -11.64
N SER A 279 -12.39 6.06 -12.17
CA SER A 279 -13.67 5.69 -11.54
C SER A 279 -13.50 5.12 -10.15
N SER A 280 -12.55 4.22 -9.93
CA SER A 280 -12.30 3.58 -8.63
C SER A 280 -11.84 4.56 -7.53
N THR A 281 -11.32 5.74 -7.89
CA THR A 281 -11.00 6.80 -6.93
C THR A 281 -11.93 8.02 -7.02
N GLN A 282 -12.91 8.00 -7.93
CA GLN A 282 -13.84 9.08 -8.27
C GLN A 282 -13.20 10.47 -8.45
N ARG A 283 -11.99 10.53 -9.05
CA ARG A 283 -11.25 11.78 -9.24
C ARG A 283 -10.28 11.76 -10.42
N ASN A 284 -9.84 12.94 -10.86
CA ASN A 284 -8.72 13.09 -11.79
C ASN A 284 -7.38 12.82 -11.08
N VAL A 285 -6.62 11.88 -11.64
CA VAL A 285 -5.29 11.48 -11.18
C VAL A 285 -4.24 12.06 -12.12
N LEU A 286 -3.22 12.72 -11.57
CA LEU A 286 -2.09 13.28 -12.34
C LEU A 286 -1.22 12.16 -12.91
N ARG A 287 -0.79 12.29 -14.18
CA ARG A 287 -0.04 11.26 -14.93
C ARG A 287 -0.57 9.85 -14.64
N MET A 288 -1.87 9.66 -14.81
CA MET A 288 -2.51 8.37 -14.51
C MET A 288 -1.94 7.28 -15.42
N ASP A 289 -1.55 6.16 -14.81
CA ASP A 289 -1.09 4.98 -15.53
C ASP A 289 -2.20 3.93 -15.63
N HIS A 290 -2.69 3.45 -14.49
CA HIS A 290 -3.84 2.53 -14.40
C HIS A 290 -4.44 2.51 -12.98
N TYR A 291 -5.59 1.88 -12.78
CA TYR A 291 -6.03 1.46 -11.45
C TYR A 291 -5.54 0.05 -11.18
N CYS A 292 -4.87 -0.19 -10.05
CA CYS A 292 -4.30 -1.49 -9.70
C CYS A 292 -5.09 -2.12 -8.53
N PRO A 293 -5.92 -3.15 -8.76
CA PRO A 293 -6.67 -3.81 -7.69
C PRO A 293 -5.76 -4.38 -6.60
N TRP A 294 -4.63 -4.99 -7.00
CA TRP A 294 -3.60 -5.54 -6.11
C TRP A 294 -2.98 -4.52 -5.13
N MET A 295 -3.13 -3.23 -5.41
CA MET A 295 -2.69 -2.11 -4.57
C MET A 295 -3.85 -1.35 -3.90
N GLY A 296 -5.10 -1.69 -4.23
CA GLY A 296 -6.30 -0.93 -3.81
C GLY A 296 -6.25 0.56 -4.18
N ASN A 297 -5.45 0.94 -5.18
CA ASN A 297 -5.06 2.32 -5.46
C ASN A 297 -4.90 2.56 -6.96
N CYS A 298 -5.05 3.82 -7.37
CA CYS A 298 -4.61 4.22 -8.70
C CYS A 298 -3.08 4.37 -8.69
N ILE A 299 -2.45 4.05 -9.82
CA ILE A 299 -1.04 4.30 -10.07
C ILE A 299 -0.95 5.56 -10.92
N GLY A 300 -0.24 6.57 -10.44
CA GLY A 300 -0.13 7.89 -11.02
C GLY A 300 1.18 8.60 -10.65
N PHE A 301 1.22 9.91 -10.90
CA PHE A 301 2.41 10.75 -10.74
C PHE A 301 3.21 10.49 -9.45
N ALA A 302 2.55 10.51 -8.30
CA ALA A 302 3.23 10.52 -7.02
C ALA A 302 3.63 9.12 -6.49
N ASN A 303 3.05 8.03 -7.01
CA ASN A 303 3.32 6.66 -6.55
C ASN A 303 3.87 5.70 -7.63
N TYR A 304 4.01 6.13 -8.90
CA TYR A 304 4.55 5.27 -9.97
C TYR A 304 5.96 4.72 -9.67
N LYS A 305 6.84 5.50 -9.02
CA LYS A 305 8.16 5.01 -8.57
C LYS A 305 8.03 3.80 -7.65
N TYR A 306 7.14 3.86 -6.65
CA TYR A 306 6.95 2.77 -5.68
C TYR A 306 6.38 1.52 -6.33
N PHE A 307 5.45 1.69 -7.28
CA PHE A 307 4.95 0.58 -8.10
C PHE A 307 6.05 -0.09 -8.93
N LEU A 308 6.92 0.68 -9.58
CA LEU A 308 8.06 0.14 -10.33
C LEU A 308 9.06 -0.61 -9.43
N LEU A 309 9.39 -0.04 -8.26
CA LEU A 309 10.28 -0.70 -7.30
C LEU A 309 9.65 -1.97 -6.72
N PHE A 310 8.34 -1.95 -6.41
CA PHE A 310 7.64 -3.16 -6.00
C PHE A 310 7.74 -4.25 -7.06
N LEU A 311 7.49 -3.95 -8.34
CA LEU A 311 7.63 -4.94 -9.42
C LEU A 311 9.06 -5.48 -9.51
N LEU A 312 10.08 -4.61 -9.46
CA LEU A 312 11.48 -5.01 -9.49
C LEU A 312 11.81 -5.98 -8.34
N TYR A 313 11.46 -5.61 -7.11
CA TYR A 313 11.79 -6.38 -5.93
C TYR A 313 10.94 -7.64 -5.76
N ALA A 314 9.68 -7.63 -6.20
CA ALA A 314 8.84 -8.82 -6.27
C ALA A 314 9.38 -9.83 -7.28
N VAL A 315 9.85 -9.39 -8.46
CA VAL A 315 10.51 -10.25 -9.45
C VAL A 315 11.78 -10.88 -8.89
N ILE A 316 12.65 -10.10 -8.22
CA ILE A 316 13.89 -10.63 -7.60
C ILE A 316 13.54 -11.64 -6.50
N SER A 317 12.65 -11.29 -5.58
CA SER A 317 12.25 -12.16 -4.45
C SER A 317 11.65 -13.47 -4.95
N THR A 318 10.70 -13.39 -5.89
CA THR A 318 9.97 -14.54 -6.42
C THR A 318 10.88 -15.50 -7.18
N ASN A 319 11.75 -14.99 -8.07
CA ASN A 319 12.71 -15.84 -8.77
C ASN A 319 13.75 -16.45 -7.82
N SER A 320 14.13 -15.76 -6.73
CA SER A 320 15.00 -16.33 -5.69
C SER A 320 14.35 -17.52 -4.99
N VAL A 321 13.05 -17.42 -4.65
CA VAL A 321 12.27 -18.54 -4.07
C VAL A 321 12.17 -19.69 -5.07
N CYS A 322 11.82 -19.40 -6.32
CA CYS A 322 11.71 -20.40 -7.37
C CYS A 322 13.02 -21.19 -7.53
N TRP A 323 14.16 -20.49 -7.66
CA TRP A 323 15.48 -21.10 -7.76
C TRP A 323 15.84 -21.98 -6.55
N VAL A 324 15.63 -21.47 -5.33
CA VAL A 324 15.95 -22.20 -4.11
C VAL A 324 15.05 -23.43 -3.93
N SER A 325 13.77 -23.34 -4.29
CA SER A 325 12.84 -24.49 -4.28
C SER A 325 13.19 -25.54 -5.33
N VAL A 326 13.54 -25.13 -6.57
CA VAL A 326 14.05 -26.07 -7.60
C VAL A 326 15.31 -26.78 -7.08
N SER A 327 16.26 -26.04 -6.51
CA SER A 327 17.49 -26.62 -5.97
C SER A 327 17.24 -27.59 -4.81
N ALA A 328 16.32 -27.26 -3.89
CA ALA A 328 15.98 -28.13 -2.76
C ALA A 328 15.29 -29.43 -3.21
N VAL A 329 14.40 -29.36 -4.21
CA VAL A 329 13.78 -30.54 -4.84
C VAL A 329 14.82 -31.38 -5.57
N TRP A 330 15.64 -30.76 -6.44
CA TRP A 330 16.63 -31.45 -7.26
C TRP A 330 17.70 -32.16 -6.43
N SER A 331 18.18 -31.53 -5.36
CA SER A 331 19.19 -32.11 -4.46
C SER A 331 18.62 -33.06 -3.40
N GLY A 332 17.31 -33.31 -3.37
CA GLY A 332 16.66 -34.10 -2.32
C GLY A 332 16.76 -33.48 -0.92
N MET A 333 17.06 -32.18 -0.83
CA MET A 333 17.30 -31.44 0.41
C MET A 333 16.02 -30.84 1.02
N LEU A 334 14.89 -31.54 0.88
CA LEU A 334 13.63 -31.13 1.51
C LEU A 334 13.64 -31.49 3.00
N VAL A 335 12.94 -30.68 3.81
CA VAL A 335 12.67 -31.02 5.20
C VAL A 335 11.57 -32.10 5.22
N PRO A 336 11.68 -33.17 6.03
CA PRO A 336 10.63 -34.18 6.13
C PRO A 336 9.26 -33.56 6.42
N GLY A 337 8.25 -33.93 5.65
CA GLY A 337 6.90 -33.37 5.73
C GLY A 337 6.66 -32.07 4.97
N THR A 338 7.68 -31.36 4.46
CA THR A 338 7.49 -30.06 3.76
C THR A 338 7.38 -30.18 2.23
N ALA A 339 7.34 -31.39 1.68
CA ALA A 339 7.36 -31.58 0.22
C ALA A 339 6.17 -30.91 -0.49
N ALA A 340 4.95 -31.04 0.05
CA ALA A 340 3.76 -30.43 -0.53
C ALA A 340 3.87 -28.90 -0.61
N VAL A 341 4.17 -28.23 0.51
CA VAL A 341 4.28 -26.76 0.57
C VAL A 341 5.41 -26.20 -0.28
N VAL A 342 6.53 -26.93 -0.45
CA VAL A 342 7.62 -26.53 -1.35
C VAL A 342 7.20 -26.67 -2.83
N LEU A 343 6.47 -27.73 -3.19
CA LEU A 343 5.96 -27.92 -4.56
C LEU A 343 4.85 -26.93 -4.94
N GLU A 344 3.91 -26.67 -4.03
CA GLU A 344 2.89 -25.63 -4.18
C GLU A 344 3.52 -24.24 -4.33
N SER A 345 4.51 -23.92 -3.51
CA SER A 345 5.23 -22.66 -3.61
C SER A 345 6.16 -22.59 -4.83
N LEU A 346 6.64 -23.70 -5.37
CA LEU A 346 7.35 -23.74 -6.64
C LEU A 346 6.39 -23.39 -7.79
N ALA A 347 5.18 -23.95 -7.80
CA ALA A 347 4.15 -23.58 -8.77
C ALA A 347 3.76 -22.09 -8.64
N LEU A 348 3.54 -21.60 -7.41
CA LEU A 348 3.21 -20.19 -7.16
C LEU A 348 4.33 -19.23 -7.59
N SER A 349 5.57 -19.48 -7.18
CA SER A 349 6.72 -18.64 -7.53
C SER A 349 7.08 -18.74 -9.01
N GLY A 350 6.96 -19.92 -9.63
CA GLY A 350 7.11 -20.09 -11.07
C GLY A 350 6.09 -19.27 -11.86
N LEU A 351 4.80 -19.39 -11.53
CA LEU A 351 3.73 -18.63 -12.18
C LEU A 351 3.90 -17.11 -12.00
N LEU A 352 4.19 -16.66 -10.77
CA LEU A 352 4.45 -15.25 -10.49
C LEU A 352 5.71 -14.74 -11.23
N GLY A 353 6.78 -15.53 -11.29
CA GLY A 353 7.98 -15.19 -12.06
C GLY A 353 7.67 -15.03 -13.54
N LEU A 354 6.92 -15.96 -14.13
CA LEU A 354 6.49 -15.95 -15.54
C LEU A 354 5.56 -14.77 -15.87
N CYS A 355 4.71 -14.33 -14.96
CA CYS A 355 3.81 -13.18 -15.18
C CYS A 355 4.47 -11.83 -14.88
N LEU A 356 5.19 -11.69 -13.76
CA LEU A 356 5.72 -10.42 -13.29
C LEU A 356 6.98 -9.98 -14.04
N THR A 357 7.82 -10.91 -14.49
CA THR A 357 9.06 -10.58 -15.23
C THR A 357 8.79 -9.85 -16.55
N PRO A 358 7.92 -10.34 -17.47
CA PRO A 358 7.58 -9.58 -18.68
C PRO A 358 6.78 -8.31 -18.38
N PHE A 359 6.00 -8.28 -17.30
CA PHE A 359 5.27 -7.08 -16.88
C PHE A 359 6.21 -5.95 -16.39
N LEU A 360 7.24 -6.30 -15.63
CA LEU A 360 8.34 -5.40 -15.27
C LEU A 360 9.08 -4.91 -16.53
N ALA A 361 9.43 -5.81 -17.45
CA ALA A 361 10.11 -5.43 -18.70
C ALA A 361 9.29 -4.45 -19.54
N PHE A 362 7.97 -4.65 -19.63
CA PHE A 362 7.03 -3.72 -20.28
C PHE A 362 7.03 -2.34 -19.60
N HIS A 363 6.95 -2.29 -18.27
CA HIS A 363 7.00 -1.03 -17.52
C HIS A 363 8.36 -0.31 -17.60
N VAL A 364 9.47 -1.05 -17.64
CA VAL A 364 10.82 -0.50 -17.89
C VAL A 364 10.92 0.08 -19.31
N TRP A 365 10.36 -0.60 -20.32
CA TRP A 365 10.30 -0.06 -21.68
C TRP A 365 9.45 1.23 -21.75
N MET A 366 8.29 1.27 -21.09
CA MET A 366 7.45 2.48 -21.00
C MET A 366 8.15 3.62 -20.25
N LEU A 367 8.90 3.31 -19.19
CA LEU A 367 9.75 4.28 -18.49
C LEU A 367 10.80 4.86 -19.44
N CYS A 368 11.53 4.02 -20.17
CA CYS A 368 12.52 4.44 -21.17
C CYS A 368 11.93 5.28 -22.31
N LYS A 369 10.62 5.15 -22.60
CA LYS A 369 9.88 5.94 -23.59
C LYS A 369 9.08 7.10 -23.00
N ASN A 370 9.12 7.34 -21.68
CA ASN A 370 8.27 8.28 -20.96
C ASN A 370 6.79 8.22 -21.38
N MET A 371 6.21 7.03 -21.29
CA MET A 371 4.84 6.74 -21.67
C MET A 371 4.09 6.12 -20.48
N THR A 372 2.79 6.39 -20.35
CA THR A 372 1.90 5.64 -19.44
C THR A 372 1.16 4.52 -20.16
N THR A 373 0.61 3.55 -19.42
CA THR A 373 -0.22 2.47 -19.98
C THR A 373 -1.40 3.02 -20.78
N ILE A 374 -2.05 4.11 -20.33
CA ILE A 374 -3.10 4.80 -21.10
C ILE A 374 -2.55 5.36 -22.42
N GLU A 375 -1.43 6.08 -22.38
CA GLU A 375 -0.82 6.67 -23.59
C GLU A 375 -0.37 5.61 -24.61
N PHE A 376 0.04 4.43 -24.14
CA PHE A 376 0.32 3.24 -24.94
C PHE A 376 -0.96 2.67 -25.58
N CYS A 377 -2.00 2.43 -24.78
CA CYS A 377 -3.28 1.91 -25.27
C CYS A 377 -3.93 2.85 -26.30
N GLU A 378 -3.85 4.17 -26.11
CA GLU A 378 -4.34 5.17 -27.06
C GLU A 378 -3.53 5.27 -28.37
N GLN A 379 -2.37 4.60 -28.47
CA GLN A 379 -1.55 4.46 -29.69
C GLN A 379 -1.61 3.05 -30.29
N SER A 380 -2.33 2.11 -29.66
CA SER A 380 -2.47 0.73 -30.13
C SER A 380 -3.06 0.71 -31.54
N GLY A 381 -2.33 0.12 -32.49
CA GLY A 381 -2.70 0.06 -33.91
C GLY A 381 -2.08 1.14 -34.80
N GLN A 382 -1.37 2.14 -34.25
CA GLN A 382 -0.77 3.24 -35.04
C GLN A 382 0.64 2.91 -35.61
N GLY A 383 1.04 1.63 -35.58
CA GLY A 383 2.30 1.10 -36.12
C GLY A 383 3.55 1.42 -35.29
N GLU A 384 3.71 2.66 -34.82
CA GLU A 384 4.89 3.13 -34.10
C GLU A 384 4.51 3.86 -32.81
N TYR A 385 4.95 3.34 -31.67
CA TYR A 385 4.74 3.95 -30.35
C TYR A 385 5.72 5.13 -30.13
N SER A 386 5.20 6.35 -30.10
CA SER A 386 6.00 7.58 -29.91
C SER A 386 5.33 8.54 -28.92
N SER A 387 5.84 8.55 -27.68
CA SER A 387 5.46 9.55 -26.67
C SER A 387 6.03 10.94 -27.02
N ARG A 388 5.18 11.96 -27.00
CA ARG A 388 5.60 13.37 -27.10
C ARG A 388 6.42 13.85 -25.90
N TYR A 389 6.45 13.08 -24.81
CA TYR A 389 7.23 13.36 -23.60
C TYR A 389 8.58 12.62 -23.55
N ASP A 390 8.92 11.87 -24.61
CA ASP A 390 10.22 11.19 -24.72
C ASP A 390 11.35 12.20 -25.01
N LEU A 391 12.13 12.49 -23.97
CA LEU A 391 13.28 13.39 -23.97
C LEU A 391 14.62 12.63 -24.02
N GLY A 392 14.58 11.33 -24.34
CA GLY A 392 15.72 10.42 -24.25
C GLY A 392 15.78 9.65 -22.94
N VAL A 393 16.28 8.42 -22.99
CA VAL A 393 16.19 7.40 -21.91
C VAL A 393 16.59 7.93 -20.53
N TRP A 394 17.71 8.65 -20.43
CA TRP A 394 18.20 9.18 -19.15
C TRP A 394 17.24 10.22 -18.54
N ALA A 395 16.81 11.21 -19.32
CA ALA A 395 15.86 12.22 -18.88
C ALA A 395 14.49 11.61 -18.54
N ASN A 396 14.07 10.58 -19.29
CA ASN A 396 12.84 9.85 -19.05
C ASN A 396 12.88 9.08 -17.72
N ILE A 397 14.00 8.41 -17.41
CA ILE A 397 14.22 7.74 -16.11
C ILE A 397 14.25 8.77 -14.97
N GLN A 398 14.99 9.87 -15.13
CA GLN A 398 15.02 10.96 -14.16
C GLN A 398 13.63 11.58 -13.91
N SER A 399 12.72 11.58 -14.89
CA SER A 399 11.33 12.05 -14.76
C SER A 399 10.44 11.20 -13.83
N VAL A 400 10.95 10.07 -13.33
CA VAL A 400 10.25 9.18 -12.38
C VAL A 400 11.13 8.87 -11.16
N LEU A 401 12.40 8.51 -11.36
CA LEU A 401 13.30 8.12 -10.27
C LEU A 401 14.01 9.32 -9.61
N GLY A 402 13.95 10.52 -10.23
CA GLY A 402 14.56 11.74 -9.73
C GLY A 402 15.99 11.96 -10.20
N ARG A 403 16.55 13.12 -9.83
CA ARG A 403 17.90 13.54 -10.26
C ARG A 403 19.04 12.82 -9.52
N ASN A 404 18.83 12.47 -8.24
CA ASN A 404 19.81 11.78 -7.42
C ASN A 404 19.73 10.25 -7.65
N VAL A 405 20.76 9.69 -8.28
CA VAL A 405 20.84 8.26 -8.63
C VAL A 405 20.93 7.36 -7.39
N LEU A 406 21.54 7.84 -6.29
CA LEU A 406 21.75 7.05 -5.07
C LEU A 406 20.43 6.61 -4.40
N VAL A 407 19.33 7.32 -4.67
CA VAL A 407 18.00 7.03 -4.11
C VAL A 407 17.03 6.41 -5.11
N TRP A 408 17.48 6.07 -6.32
CA TRP A 408 16.63 5.46 -7.36
C TRP A 408 16.01 4.15 -6.91
N LEU A 409 16.81 3.29 -6.27
CA LEU A 409 16.40 1.99 -5.75
C LEU A 409 15.69 2.08 -4.39
N LEU A 410 15.71 3.23 -3.72
CA LEU A 410 15.06 3.40 -2.42
C LEU A 410 13.57 3.78 -2.57
N PRO A 411 12.64 3.18 -1.80
CA PRO A 411 11.22 3.52 -1.80
C PRO A 411 10.94 4.81 -1.03
N ILE A 412 11.64 5.89 -1.40
CA ILE A 412 11.44 7.25 -0.93
C ILE A 412 11.04 8.16 -2.09
N TYR A 413 10.31 9.23 -1.80
CA TYR A 413 9.83 10.16 -2.83
C TYR A 413 11.00 10.90 -3.48
N SER A 414 11.11 10.83 -4.81
CA SER A 414 12.10 11.57 -5.59
C SER A 414 11.61 11.99 -6.98
N THR A 415 10.32 11.77 -7.29
CA THR A 415 9.71 12.16 -8.57
C THR A 415 9.75 13.69 -8.73
N PRO A 416 10.35 14.23 -9.81
CA PRO A 416 10.44 15.68 -10.00
C PRO A 416 9.16 16.26 -10.62
N GLY A 417 8.89 17.53 -10.32
CA GLY A 417 7.77 18.31 -10.87
C GLY A 417 6.52 18.30 -9.99
N ASP A 418 5.45 18.91 -10.50
CA ASP A 418 4.14 19.04 -9.86
C ASP A 418 3.10 18.04 -10.41
N GLY A 419 3.42 17.35 -11.50
CA GLY A 419 2.53 16.47 -12.24
C GLY A 419 1.51 17.18 -13.14
N LEU A 420 1.46 18.52 -13.11
CA LEU A 420 0.55 19.36 -13.87
C LEU A 420 1.12 19.72 -15.24
N LYS A 421 2.41 20.06 -15.28
CA LYS A 421 3.11 20.52 -16.50
C LYS A 421 4.25 19.57 -16.87
N TRP A 422 4.37 19.30 -18.17
CA TRP A 422 5.27 18.31 -18.72
C TRP A 422 6.09 18.90 -19.87
N GLN A 423 7.41 18.76 -19.81
CA GLN A 423 8.27 19.13 -20.94
C GLN A 423 8.00 18.17 -22.11
N GLN A 424 7.84 18.74 -23.31
CA GLN A 424 7.51 18.01 -24.53
C GLN A 424 8.65 18.09 -25.55
N ASN A 425 8.88 16.99 -26.26
CA ASN A 425 9.78 16.91 -27.39
C ASN A 425 9.10 17.49 -28.64
N GLN A 426 9.43 18.74 -28.98
CA GLN A 426 8.77 19.48 -30.06
C GLN A 426 8.84 18.77 -31.43
N ARG A 427 9.91 18.01 -31.71
CA ARG A 427 10.00 17.22 -32.96
C ARG A 427 8.91 16.15 -33.00
N LYS A 428 8.76 15.39 -31.91
CA LYS A 428 7.71 14.36 -31.76
C LYS A 428 6.30 14.94 -31.71
N VAL A 429 6.12 16.13 -31.16
CA VAL A 429 4.84 16.86 -31.25
C VAL A 429 4.48 17.11 -32.72
N ILE A 430 5.39 17.71 -33.49
CA ILE A 430 5.19 18.02 -34.92
C ILE A 430 4.96 16.74 -35.75
N GLU A 431 5.74 15.68 -35.51
CA GLU A 431 5.58 14.38 -36.16
C GLU A 431 4.21 13.75 -35.88
N ASN A 432 3.79 13.72 -34.61
CA ASN A 432 2.50 13.17 -34.21
C ASN A 432 1.32 14.00 -34.77
N SER A 433 1.43 15.34 -34.79
CA SER A 433 0.44 16.21 -35.44
C SER A 433 0.35 15.96 -36.96
N LYS A 434 1.49 15.76 -37.65
CA LYS A 434 1.51 15.41 -39.07
C LYS A 434 0.92 14.02 -39.35
N LYS A 435 1.14 13.04 -38.47
CA LYS A 435 0.51 11.71 -38.54
C LYS A 435 -1.02 11.82 -38.37
N ALA A 436 -1.48 12.61 -37.39
CA ALA A 436 -2.91 12.80 -37.11
C ALA A 436 -3.67 13.63 -38.18
N ALA A 437 -2.97 14.51 -38.91
CA ALA A 437 -3.55 15.31 -39.99
C ALA A 437 -3.58 14.58 -41.35
N ARG A 438 -3.01 13.38 -41.45
CA ARG A 438 -3.04 12.59 -42.69
C ARG A 438 -4.41 11.92 -42.82
N PRO A 439 -5.16 12.10 -43.92
CA PRO A 439 -6.43 11.39 -44.11
C PRO A 439 -6.17 9.88 -44.06
N GLU A 440 -7.08 9.14 -43.43
CA GLU A 440 -7.08 7.68 -43.50
C GLU A 440 -7.15 7.28 -44.98
N ARG A 441 -6.23 6.42 -45.42
CA ARG A 441 -6.28 5.91 -46.80
C ARG A 441 -7.50 4.99 -46.92
N PRO A 442 -8.31 5.14 -47.98
CA PRO A 442 -9.50 4.32 -48.20
C PRO A 442 -9.16 2.85 -48.41
#